data_AF-A0A3D1T9D5-F1
#
_entry.id   AF-A0A3D1T9D5-F1
#
_cell.length_a   1.000
_cell.length_b   1.000
_cell.length_c   1.000
_cell.angle_alpha   90.00
_cell.angle_beta   90.00
_cell.angle_gamma   90.00
#
_symmetry.space_group_name_H-M   'P 1'
#
loop_
_entity.id
_entity.type
_entity.pdbx_description
1 polymer ?
#
loop_
_entity_poly.entity_id
_entity_poly.type
_entity_poly.pdbx_seq_one_letter_code
_entity_poly.pdbx_strand_id
1 'polypeptide(L)'
;MHSSKDAERLLSLFGDHILRARLADERHAPFMVRWVRRYLAMSPPSLTASPDELLEAFLNQLRREDLKDWQLDQARQSVIAWRAWGEGRGGTPTETAPPKLALAQDSSVSPADALAALEHTLRL
;
A
#
# COMPACT_ATOMS: atom_id res chain seq x y z
N MET A 1 -0.80 21.77 1.85
CA MET A 1 0.55 21.37 2.33
C MET A 1 0.38 20.78 3.72
N HIS A 2 0.42 19.45 3.86
CA HIS A 2 0.60 18.86 5.19
C HIS A 2 2.01 19.20 5.63
N SER A 3 2.18 19.73 6.85
CA SER A 3 3.50 20.02 7.38
C SER A 3 4.30 18.71 7.42
N SER A 4 5.63 18.76 7.25
CA SER A 4 6.48 17.56 7.35
C SER A 4 6.22 16.78 8.66
N LYS A 5 5.82 17.47 9.73
CA LYS A 5 5.41 16.87 11.01
C LYS A 5 4.09 16.08 10.93
N ASP A 6 3.13 16.53 10.13
CA ASP A 6 1.86 15.84 9.95
C ASP A 6 2.03 14.56 9.12
N ALA A 7 2.87 14.61 8.09
CA ALA A 7 3.21 13.45 7.28
C ALA A 7 3.90 12.36 8.12
N GLU A 8 4.87 12.73 8.96
CA GLU A 8 5.55 11.79 9.85
C GLU A 8 4.60 11.18 10.90
N ARG A 9 3.69 11.97 11.46
CA ARG A 9 2.65 11.45 12.35
C ARG A 9 1.74 10.43 11.66
N LEU A 10 1.33 10.72 10.42
CA LEU A 10 0.50 9.79 9.65
C LEU A 10 1.28 8.52 9.28
N LEU A 11 2.57 8.61 8.99
CA LEU A 11 3.43 7.43 8.77
C LEU A 11 3.57 6.57 10.03
N SER A 12 3.68 7.16 11.22
CA SER A 12 3.67 6.41 12.48
C SER A 12 2.35 5.66 12.69
N LEU A 13 1.22 6.36 12.51
CA LEU A 13 -0.11 5.74 12.62
C LEU A 13 -0.34 4.64 11.57
N PHE A 14 0.28 4.77 10.39
CA PHE A 14 0.24 3.73 9.37
C PHE A 14 1.03 2.50 9.78
N GLY A 15 2.22 2.69 10.35
CA GLY A 15 3.03 1.61 10.91
C GLY A 15 2.26 0.81 11.97
N ASP A 16 1.59 1.51 12.89
CA ASP A 16 0.73 0.87 13.90
C ASP A 16 -0.44 0.10 13.26
N HIS A 17 -1.04 0.65 12.21
CA HIS A 17 -2.11 -0.01 11.48
C HIS A 17 -1.63 -1.29 10.79
N ILE A 18 -0.47 -1.26 10.12
CA ILE A 18 0.12 -2.45 9.46
C ILE A 18 0.25 -3.60 10.46
N LEU A 19 0.77 -3.32 11.66
CA LEU A 19 0.96 -4.33 12.70
C LEU A 19 -0.36 -4.84 13.27
N ARG A 20 -1.30 -3.94 13.60
CA ARG A 20 -2.61 -4.30 14.16
C ARG A 20 -3.47 -5.10 13.18
N ALA A 21 -3.47 -4.71 11.91
CA ALA A 21 -4.20 -5.38 10.85
C ALA A 21 -3.47 -6.62 10.31
N ARG A 22 -2.26 -6.92 10.82
CA ARG A 22 -1.40 -8.02 10.37
C ARG A 22 -1.16 -8.02 8.85
N LEU A 23 -1.04 -6.82 8.26
CA LEU A 23 -0.71 -6.65 6.84
C LEU A 23 0.75 -7.06 6.57
N ALA A 24 1.60 -6.92 7.59
CA ALA A 24 2.98 -7.38 7.56
C ALA A 24 3.45 -7.70 9.00
N ASP A 25 4.53 -8.49 9.12
CA ASP A 25 5.18 -8.69 10.41
C ASP A 25 6.04 -7.48 10.81
N GLU A 26 6.54 -7.48 12.05
CA GLU A 26 7.37 -6.40 12.60
C GLU A 26 8.67 -6.16 11.81
N ARG A 27 9.15 -7.16 11.07
CA ARG A 27 10.37 -7.03 10.25
C ARG A 27 10.07 -6.34 8.93
N HIS A 28 8.88 -6.56 8.37
CA HIS A 28 8.47 -6.04 7.06
C HIS A 28 7.75 -4.69 7.16
N ALA A 29 7.05 -4.40 8.26
CA ALA A 29 6.31 -3.15 8.44
C ALA A 29 7.18 -1.87 8.26
N PRO A 30 8.44 -1.80 8.74
CA PRO A 30 9.29 -0.63 8.50
C PRO A 30 9.61 -0.38 7.02
N PHE A 31 9.69 -1.43 6.21
CA PHE A 31 9.92 -1.29 4.76
C PHE A 31 8.69 -0.72 4.06
N MET A 32 7.49 -1.13 4.47
CA MET A 32 6.25 -0.56 3.93
C MET A 32 6.15 0.93 4.23
N VAL A 33 6.42 1.35 5.47
CA VAL A 33 6.45 2.76 5.86
C VAL A 33 7.50 3.53 5.06
N ARG A 34 8.68 2.93 4.81
CA ARG A 34 9.74 3.55 4.00
C ARG A 34 9.30 3.81 2.55
N TRP A 35 8.61 2.87 1.92
CA TRP A 35 8.10 3.05 0.56
C TRP A 35 7.08 4.17 0.49
N VAL A 36 6.16 4.23 1.44
CA VAL A 36 5.17 5.31 1.53
C VAL A 36 5.83 6.66 1.78
N ARG A 37 6.85 6.73 2.64
CA ARG A 37 7.62 7.96 2.83
C ARG A 37 8.27 8.43 1.52
N ARG A 38 8.90 7.52 0.75
CA ARG A 38 9.48 7.86 -0.56
C ARG A 38 8.41 8.33 -1.56
N TYR A 39 7.26 7.66 -1.58
CA TYR A 39 6.12 8.05 -2.41
C TYR A 39 5.62 9.46 -2.09
N LEU A 40 5.46 9.80 -0.81
CA LEU A 40 5.02 11.14 -0.38
C LEU A 40 6.07 12.24 -0.63
N ALA A 41 7.35 11.87 -0.73
CA ALA A 41 8.44 12.79 -1.05
C ALA A 41 8.66 12.98 -2.56
N MET A 42 7.99 12.19 -3.40
CA MET A 42 8.10 12.30 -4.85
C MET A 42 7.37 13.55 -5.35
N SER A 43 8.00 14.29 -6.26
CA SER A 43 7.33 15.36 -6.98
C SER A 43 6.31 14.76 -7.96
N PRO A 44 5.03 15.16 -7.90
CA PRO A 44 4.02 14.66 -8.82
C PRO A 44 4.34 15.09 -10.27
N PRO A 45 4.04 14.25 -11.28
CA PRO A 45 4.31 14.56 -12.68
C PRO A 45 3.43 15.72 -13.19
N SER A 46 2.24 15.92 -12.60
CA SER A 46 1.36 17.05 -12.85
C SER A 46 0.51 17.36 -11.61
N LEU A 47 -0.03 18.58 -11.53
CA LEU A 47 -0.91 19.00 -10.42
C LEU A 47 -2.30 18.34 -10.47
N THR A 48 -2.66 17.76 -11.61
CA THR A 48 -3.95 17.10 -11.86
C THR A 48 -3.81 15.58 -11.98
N ALA A 49 -2.64 15.04 -11.64
CA ALA A 49 -2.39 13.61 -11.73
C ALA A 49 -3.36 12.85 -10.82
N SER A 50 -4.03 11.85 -11.38
CA SER A 50 -4.86 10.91 -10.65
C SER A 50 -4.01 10.06 -9.70
N PRO A 51 -4.64 9.43 -8.68
CA PRO A 51 -3.94 8.54 -7.76
C PRO A 51 -3.16 7.41 -8.46
N ASP A 52 -3.66 6.90 -9.58
CA ASP A 52 -3.02 5.80 -10.31
C ASP A 52 -1.88 6.29 -11.20
N GLU A 53 -1.99 7.48 -11.79
CA GLU A 53 -0.88 8.14 -12.47
C GLU A 53 0.27 8.44 -11.50
N LEU A 54 -0.04 8.83 -10.26
CA LEU A 54 0.96 9.03 -9.20
C LEU A 54 1.65 7.71 -8.83
N LEU A 55 0.88 6.62 -8.68
CA LEU A 55 1.45 5.31 -8.38
C LEU A 55 2.35 4.83 -9.53
N GLU A 56 1.91 4.91 -10.78
CA GLU A 56 2.72 4.49 -11.92
C GLU A 56 3.95 5.38 -12.12
N ALA A 57 3.84 6.70 -11.89
CA ALA A 57 5.01 7.59 -11.89
C ALA A 57 6.04 7.18 -10.84
N PHE A 58 5.59 6.83 -9.64
CA PHE A 58 6.45 6.33 -8.57
C PHE A 58 7.12 5.01 -8.94
N LEU A 59 6.36 4.04 -9.45
CA LEU A 59 6.94 2.76 -9.90
C LEU A 59 7.90 2.94 -11.07
N ASN A 60 7.61 3.84 -12.00
CA ASN A 60 8.52 4.18 -13.09
C ASN A 60 9.82 4.84 -12.60
N GLN A 61 9.77 5.64 -11.54
CA GLN A 61 10.98 6.15 -10.89
C GLN A 61 11.79 5.00 -10.28
N LEU A 62 11.15 4.10 -9.54
CA LEU A 62 11.80 2.96 -8.91
C LEU A 62 12.38 1.95 -9.92
N ARG A 63 11.73 1.74 -11.08
CA ARG A 63 12.23 0.89 -12.17
C ARG A 63 13.55 1.37 -12.77
N ARG A 64 13.93 2.63 -12.56
CA ARG A 64 15.23 3.19 -12.97
C ARG A 64 16.33 2.92 -11.93
N GLU A 65 15.94 2.44 -10.75
CA GLU A 65 16.86 1.98 -9.71
C GLU A 65 17.13 0.47 -9.89
N ASP A 66 18.27 -0.02 -9.39
CA ASP A 66 18.64 -1.44 -9.42
C ASP A 66 17.87 -2.23 -8.34
N LEU A 67 16.54 -2.18 -8.40
CA LEU A 67 15.64 -2.85 -7.48
C LEU A 67 15.19 -4.18 -8.07
N LYS A 68 15.08 -5.19 -7.20
CA LYS A 68 14.50 -6.49 -7.57
C LYS A 68 12.98 -6.37 -7.75
N ASP A 69 12.40 -7.23 -8.58
CA ASP A 69 10.95 -7.21 -8.84
C ASP A 69 10.09 -7.28 -7.57
N TRP A 70 10.51 -8.08 -6.58
CA TRP A 70 9.81 -8.16 -5.30
C TRP A 70 9.86 -6.86 -4.49
N GLN A 71 10.88 -6.01 -4.69
CA GLN A 71 10.95 -4.68 -4.04
C GLN A 71 10.00 -3.70 -4.71
N LEU A 72 9.85 -3.78 -6.04
CA LEU A 72 8.87 -2.99 -6.79
C LEU A 72 7.44 -3.39 -6.41
N ASP A 73 7.17 -4.68 -6.29
CA ASP A 73 5.88 -5.17 -5.82
C ASP A 73 5.60 -4.75 -4.38
N GLN A 74 6.57 -4.91 -3.47
CA GLN A 74 6.42 -4.43 -2.09
C GLN A 74 6.14 -2.93 -2.02
N ALA A 75 6.80 -2.11 -2.84
CA ALA A 75 6.55 -0.68 -2.93
C ALA A 75 5.13 -0.38 -3.42
N ARG A 76 4.67 -1.08 -4.46
CA ARG A 76 3.30 -0.97 -4.98
C ARG A 76 2.26 -1.31 -3.91
N GLN A 77 2.41 -2.44 -3.25
CA GLN A 77 1.50 -2.89 -2.19
C GLN A 77 1.46 -1.90 -1.01
N SER A 78 2.62 -1.33 -0.65
CA SER A 78 2.71 -0.36 0.44
C SER A 78 1.92 0.92 0.14
N VAL A 79 2.00 1.43 -1.09
CA VAL A 79 1.27 2.63 -1.50
C VAL A 79 -0.24 2.36 -1.63
N ILE A 80 -0.64 1.19 -2.12
CA ILE A 80 -2.06 0.77 -2.16
C ILE A 80 -2.63 0.69 -0.74
N ALA A 81 -1.93 0.02 0.19
CA ALA A 81 -2.36 -0.10 1.57
C ALA A 81 -2.47 1.27 2.27
N TRP A 82 -1.54 2.18 2.01
CA TRP A 82 -1.61 3.55 2.51
C TRP A 82 -2.83 4.31 2.00
N ARG A 83 -3.13 4.22 0.70
CA ARG A 83 -4.29 4.90 0.10
C ARG A 83 -5.60 4.36 0.68
N ALA A 84 -5.77 3.04 0.72
CA ALA A 84 -6.95 2.40 1.31
C ALA A 84 -7.15 2.79 2.80
N TRP A 85 -6.06 2.83 3.57
CA TRP A 85 -6.11 3.28 4.97
C TRP A 85 -6.40 4.79 5.12
N GLY A 86 -5.99 5.61 4.16
CA GLY A 86 -6.34 7.04 4.08
C GLY A 86 -7.82 7.27 3.79
N GLU A 87 -8.36 6.57 2.79
CA GLU A 87 -9.77 6.66 2.38
C GLU A 87 -10.72 6.24 3.52
N GLY A 88 -10.38 5.17 4.24
CA GLY A 88 -11.15 4.70 5.41
C GLY A 88 -11.17 5.66 6.61
N ARG A 89 -10.34 6.72 6.61
CA ARG A 89 -10.35 7.77 7.65
C ARG A 89 -11.17 9.00 7.27
N GLY A 90 -11.53 9.16 6.00
CA GLY A 90 -12.35 10.27 5.49
C GLY A 90 -13.82 9.93 5.29
N GLY A 91 -14.19 8.64 5.34
CA GLY A 91 -15.57 8.16 5.27
C GLY A 91 -16.11 7.73 6.63
N THR A 92 -17.43 7.82 6.81
CA THR A 92 -18.15 7.15 7.91
C THR A 92 -17.67 5.71 8.04
N PRO A 93 -17.37 5.24 9.26
CA PRO A 93 -16.75 3.93 9.47
C PRO A 93 -17.70 2.85 8.98
N THR A 94 -17.45 2.35 7.77
CA THR A 94 -18.05 1.13 7.28
C THR A 94 -17.00 0.07 7.54
N GLU A 95 -17.38 -0.86 8.41
CA GLU A 95 -16.61 -2.02 8.84
C GLU A 95 -16.28 -2.90 7.62
N THR A 96 -15.22 -2.54 6.89
CA THR A 96 -14.65 -3.41 5.86
C THR A 96 -13.31 -3.88 6.38
N ALA A 97 -13.31 -5.10 6.93
CA ALA A 97 -12.11 -5.79 7.32
C ALA A 97 -11.09 -5.78 6.17
N PRO A 98 -9.80 -5.45 6.42
CA PRO A 98 -8.80 -5.46 5.37
C PRO A 98 -8.62 -6.89 4.86
N PRO A 99 -8.43 -7.10 3.55
CA PRO A 99 -8.06 -8.41 3.05
C PRO A 99 -6.76 -8.80 3.74
N LYS A 100 -6.73 -9.98 4.38
CA LYS A 100 -5.48 -10.58 4.81
C LYS A 100 -4.62 -10.68 3.55
N LEU A 101 -3.63 -9.79 3.43
CA LEU A 101 -2.46 -10.03 2.60
C LEU A 101 -1.69 -11.15 3.27
N ALA A 102 -2.20 -12.37 3.13
CA ALA A 102 -1.47 -13.57 3.46
C ALA A 102 -0.37 -13.69 2.39
N LEU A 103 0.81 -13.16 2.73
CA LEU A 103 2.04 -13.60 2.09
C LEU A 103 2.13 -15.11 2.27
N ALA A 104 1.83 -15.84 1.19
CA ALA A 104 2.00 -17.28 1.14
C ALA A 104 3.48 -17.61 1.36
N GLN A 105 3.75 -18.58 2.22
CA GLN A 105 5.11 -19.01 2.56
C GLN A 105 5.85 -19.71 1.39
N ASP A 106 5.20 -19.86 0.22
CA ASP A 106 5.73 -20.52 -0.97
C ASP A 106 5.84 -19.59 -2.20
N SER A 107 5.68 -18.26 -2.05
CA SER A 107 5.99 -17.27 -3.09
C SER A 107 5.33 -17.50 -4.47
N SER A 108 4.09 -17.97 -4.51
CA SER A 108 3.24 -17.73 -5.69
C SER A 108 1.78 -17.56 -5.31
N VAL A 109 1.16 -16.45 -5.72
CA VAL A 109 -0.30 -16.33 -5.77
C VAL A 109 -0.67 -16.00 -7.20
N SER A 110 -1.33 -16.95 -7.87
CA SER A 110 -1.89 -16.72 -9.20
C SER A 110 -3.09 -15.76 -9.07
N PRO A 111 -3.12 -14.65 -9.83
CA PRO A 111 -4.22 -13.68 -9.81
C PRO A 111 -5.61 -14.29 -10.06
N ALA A 112 -5.66 -15.43 -10.75
CA ALA A 112 -6.89 -16.19 -11.02
C ALA A 112 -7.52 -16.78 -9.74
N ASP A 113 -6.70 -17.23 -8.78
CA ASP A 113 -7.19 -17.85 -7.55
C ASP A 113 -7.71 -16.79 -6.56
N ALA A 114 -7.10 -15.60 -6.58
CA ALA A 114 -7.57 -14.45 -5.81
C ALA A 114 -8.95 -13.97 -6.29
N LEU A 115 -9.22 -14.03 -7.59
CA LEU A 115 -10.51 -13.67 -8.17
C LEU A 115 -11.59 -14.73 -7.88
N ALA A 116 -11.25 -16.02 -7.98
CA ALA A 116 -12.17 -17.11 -7.68
C ALA A 116 -12.63 -17.13 -6.20
N ALA A 117 -11.72 -16.78 -5.27
CA ALA A 117 -12.06 -16.64 -3.86
C ALA A 117 -13.03 -15.47 -3.59
N LEU A 118 -12.94 -14.40 -4.35
CA LEU A 118 -13.83 -13.23 -4.30
C LEU A 118 -15.25 -13.59 -4.81
N GLU A 119 -15.35 -14.34 -5.91
CA GLU A 119 -16.64 -14.77 -6.47
C GLU A 119 -17.39 -15.73 -5.54
N HIS A 120 -16.67 -16.60 -4.82
CA HIS A 120 -17.28 -17.56 -3.92
C HIS A 120 -17.82 -16.91 -2.61
N THR A 121 -17.31 -15.74 -2.26
CA THR A 121 -17.68 -14.99 -1.04
C THR A 121 -18.88 -14.05 -1.27
N LEU A 122 -19.16 -13.70 -2.54
CA LEU A 122 -20.23 -12.78 -2.93
C LEU A 122 -21.50 -13.47 -3.44
N ARG A 123 -21.61 -14.80 -3.35
CA ARG A 123 -22.86 -15.51 -3.62
C ARG A 123 -23.85 -15.32 -2.46
N LEU A 124 -24.84 -14.46 -2.68
CA LEU A 124 -26.19 -14.58 -2.11
C LEU A 124 -26.86 -15.87 -2.60
#